data_AF-A0A6V7X852-F1
#
_entry.id   AF-A0A6V7X852-F1
#
_cell.length_a   1.000
_cell.length_b   1.000
_cell.length_c   1.000
_cell.angle_alpha   90.00
_cell.angle_beta   90.00
_cell.angle_gamma   90.00
#
_symmetry.space_group_name_H-M   'P 1'
#
loop_
_entity.id
_entity.type
_entity.pdbx_description
1 polymer ?
#
loop_
_entity_poly.entity_id
_entity_poly.type
_entity_poly.pdbx_seq_one_letter_code
_entity_poly.pdbx_strand_id
1 'polypeptide(L)'
;MVEAKEKYLKIKPPPQILDPFKNFRKQIKELFSFSNKIRTIVDKYINEIFRNDYSHKLCVYTQLHDFGPPDNPRHHPSRKDFTEESTKFVFNEIKGKLKNKEISIILLGTDKKFLKNLKFKKIKIKFNFKWPKRVFIPKNMPRGQDMYFSTKICNTLIITASVSTFGWWIGYLLNDIKSQIYFYDDFDKDSIFQLKDFPSQWIPLKFNLKTKQIIKGH
;
A
#
# COMPACT_ATOMS: atom_id res chain seq x y z
N MET A 1 -31.83 -27.15 23.46
CA MET A 1 -31.34 -26.63 22.16
C MET A 1 -30.16 -25.72 22.48
N VAL A 2 -28.93 -26.20 22.32
CA VAL A 2 -27.72 -25.44 22.67
C VAL A 2 -27.36 -24.58 21.45
N GLU A 3 -27.53 -23.27 21.54
CA GLU A 3 -26.97 -22.35 20.55
C GLU A 3 -25.45 -22.53 20.54
N ALA A 4 -24.94 -23.08 19.43
CA ALA A 4 -23.51 -23.12 19.21
C ALA A 4 -23.01 -21.67 19.12
N LYS A 5 -22.27 -21.21 20.15
CA LYS A 5 -21.50 -19.97 20.09
C LYS A 5 -20.65 -20.01 18.81
N GLU A 6 -20.93 -19.12 17.86
CA GLU A 6 -20.20 -19.07 16.60
C GLU A 6 -18.70 -18.94 16.89
N LYS A 7 -17.90 -19.94 16.46
CA LYS A 7 -16.44 -20.00 16.61
C LYS A 7 -15.70 -18.97 15.72
N TYR A 8 -16.42 -18.18 14.94
CA TYR A 8 -15.87 -17.33 13.90
C TYR A 8 -16.48 -15.94 13.99
N LEU A 9 -15.64 -14.91 13.89
CA LEU A 9 -16.09 -13.54 13.71
C LEU A 9 -16.60 -13.38 12.27
N LYS A 10 -17.92 -13.27 12.08
CA LYS A 10 -18.52 -12.91 10.79
C LYS A 10 -18.44 -11.40 10.59
N ILE A 11 -17.54 -10.95 9.72
CA ILE A 11 -17.44 -9.54 9.32
C ILE A 11 -18.36 -9.35 8.11
N LYS A 12 -19.39 -8.51 8.26
CA LYS A 12 -20.25 -8.13 7.14
C LYS A 12 -19.41 -7.34 6.11
N PRO A 13 -19.60 -7.55 4.80
CA PRO A 13 -18.98 -6.71 3.79
C PRO A 13 -19.31 -5.23 4.00
N PRO A 14 -18.39 -4.31 3.67
CA PRO A 14 -17.05 -4.58 3.14
C PRO A 14 -16.06 -5.12 4.19
N PRO A 15 -15.05 -5.94 3.82
CA PRO A 15 -14.07 -6.47 4.77
C PRO A 15 -13.03 -5.44 5.24
N GLN A 16 -13.17 -4.17 4.83
CA GLN A 16 -12.29 -3.04 5.19
C GLN A 16 -12.95 -2.14 6.23
N ILE A 17 -13.75 -2.67 7.15
CA ILE A 17 -14.38 -1.84 8.19
C ILE A 17 -13.44 -1.76 9.39
N LEU A 18 -12.97 -0.55 9.68
CA LEU A 18 -12.09 -0.29 10.82
C LEU A 18 -12.79 -0.45 12.17
N ASP A 19 -14.06 -0.05 12.27
CA ASP A 19 -14.79 0.09 13.53
C ASP A 19 -14.80 -1.18 14.40
N PRO A 20 -15.10 -2.39 13.86
CA PRO A 20 -15.04 -3.63 14.62
C PRO A 20 -13.64 -3.95 15.15
N PHE A 21 -12.59 -3.38 14.54
CA PHE A 21 -11.21 -3.71 14.82
C PHE A 21 -10.51 -2.72 15.76
N LYS A 22 -11.09 -1.54 16.00
CA LYS A 22 -10.48 -0.47 16.79
C LYS A 22 -9.94 -0.96 18.14
N ASN A 23 -10.72 -1.76 18.85
CA ASN A 23 -10.36 -2.27 20.19
C ASN A 23 -9.52 -3.55 20.16
N PHE A 24 -9.44 -4.24 19.03
CA PHE A 24 -8.80 -5.55 18.90
C PHE A 24 -7.61 -5.53 17.93
N ARG A 25 -7.12 -4.35 17.57
CA ARG A 25 -6.08 -4.18 16.55
C ARG A 25 -4.85 -5.04 16.79
N LYS A 26 -4.35 -5.08 18.03
CA LYS A 26 -3.18 -5.90 18.40
C LYS A 26 -3.47 -7.40 18.19
N GLN A 27 -4.60 -7.88 18.69
CA GLN A 27 -5.01 -9.28 18.58
C GLN A 27 -5.23 -9.69 17.12
N ILE A 28 -5.80 -8.81 16.29
CA ILE A 28 -5.96 -9.07 14.86
C ILE A 28 -4.60 -9.18 14.18
N LYS A 29 -3.63 -8.31 14.48
CA LYS A 29 -2.27 -8.45 13.93
C LYS A 29 -1.60 -9.76 14.36
N GLU A 30 -1.85 -10.23 15.59
CA GLU A 30 -1.37 -11.52 16.08
C GLU A 30 -2.04 -12.71 15.37
N LEU A 31 -3.36 -12.64 15.14
CA LEU A 31 -4.12 -13.64 14.39
C LEU A 31 -3.66 -13.75 12.93
N PHE A 32 -3.34 -12.61 12.31
CA PHE A 32 -2.80 -12.55 10.95
C PHE A 32 -1.28 -12.78 10.89
N SER A 33 -0.72 -13.42 11.92
CA SER A 33 0.68 -13.80 11.92
C SER A 33 0.96 -14.86 10.85
N PHE A 34 1.99 -14.60 10.04
CA PHE A 34 2.36 -15.50 8.94
C PHE A 34 2.99 -16.78 9.47
N SER A 35 2.75 -17.91 8.79
CA SER A 35 3.36 -19.19 9.16
C SER A 35 4.88 -19.16 9.02
N ASN A 36 5.58 -19.98 9.81
CA ASN A 36 7.05 -20.08 9.75
C ASN A 36 7.55 -20.41 8.34
N LYS A 37 6.82 -21.26 7.59
CA LYS A 37 7.14 -21.57 6.19
C LYS A 37 7.14 -20.32 5.30
N ILE A 38 6.11 -19.46 5.41
CA ILE A 38 6.06 -18.20 4.66
C ILE A 38 7.21 -17.28 5.09
N ARG A 39 7.45 -17.14 6.40
CA ARG A 39 8.51 -16.29 6.93
C ARG A 39 9.87 -16.69 6.39
N THR A 40 10.24 -17.96 6.51
CA THR A 40 11.55 -18.48 6.05
C THR A 40 11.79 -18.24 4.57
N ILE A 41 10.79 -18.54 3.71
CA ILE A 41 10.92 -18.36 2.26
C ILE A 41 11.12 -16.88 1.90
N VAL A 42 10.32 -16.01 2.48
CA VAL A 42 10.31 -14.58 2.15
C VAL A 42 11.50 -13.86 2.79
N ASP A 43 11.88 -14.18 4.02
CA ASP A 43 13.04 -13.58 4.68
C ASP A 43 14.34 -13.93 3.95
N LYS A 44 14.46 -15.16 3.43
CA LYS A 44 15.56 -15.54 2.54
C LYS A 44 15.58 -14.65 1.29
N TYR A 45 14.44 -14.49 0.62
CA TYR A 45 14.33 -13.64 -0.57
C TYR A 45 14.63 -12.16 -0.28
N ILE A 46 14.15 -11.63 0.84
CA ILE A 46 14.46 -10.26 1.29
C ILE A 46 15.97 -10.12 1.50
N ASN A 47 16.60 -11.06 2.19
CA ASN A 47 18.04 -11.03 2.45
C ASN A 47 18.84 -11.07 1.14
N GLU A 48 18.48 -11.92 0.18
CA GLU A 48 19.15 -11.97 -1.13
C GLU A 48 19.18 -10.60 -1.85
N ILE A 49 18.17 -9.76 -1.66
CA ILE A 49 18.02 -8.48 -2.39
C ILE A 49 18.43 -7.25 -1.56
N PHE A 50 18.26 -7.32 -0.23
CA PHE A 50 18.28 -6.17 0.68
C PHE A 50 19.26 -6.32 1.85
N ARG A 51 20.07 -7.39 1.95
CA ARG A 51 20.96 -7.67 3.11
C ARG A 51 21.72 -6.45 3.63
N ASN A 52 22.22 -5.59 2.74
CA ASN A 52 22.99 -4.39 3.08
C ASN A 52 22.31 -3.09 2.60
N ASP A 53 21.00 -3.12 2.35
CA ASP A 53 20.26 -1.96 1.87
C ASP A 53 19.39 -1.32 2.96
N TYR A 54 19.99 -0.37 3.67
CA TYR A 54 19.36 0.41 4.74
C TYR A 54 18.50 1.59 4.22
N SER A 55 18.30 1.71 2.91
CA SER A 55 17.43 2.76 2.36
C SER A 55 16.01 2.66 2.90
N HIS A 56 15.34 3.79 3.04
CA HIS A 56 13.91 3.83 3.32
C HIS A 56 13.14 3.25 2.13
N LYS A 57 12.23 2.32 2.39
CA LYS A 57 11.44 1.66 1.35
C LYS A 57 10.09 2.36 1.21
N LEU A 58 9.95 3.14 0.13
CA LEU A 58 8.68 3.71 -0.29
C LEU A 58 7.99 2.68 -1.20
N CYS A 59 7.00 1.98 -0.65
CA CYS A 59 6.21 1.02 -1.38
C CYS A 59 5.02 1.68 -2.07
N VAL A 60 4.76 1.27 -3.31
CA VAL A 60 3.66 1.76 -4.12
C VAL A 60 2.87 0.54 -4.57
N TYR A 61 1.70 0.34 -3.98
CA TYR A 61 0.82 -0.78 -4.28
C TYR A 61 -0.20 -0.40 -5.35
N THR A 62 -0.28 -1.24 -6.37
CA THR A 62 -1.16 -1.09 -7.54
C THR A 62 -2.07 -2.31 -7.71
N GLN A 63 -3.28 -2.08 -8.21
CA GLN A 63 -4.26 -3.09 -8.56
C GLN A 63 -5.04 -2.60 -9.77
N LEU A 64 -5.12 -3.40 -10.83
CA LEU A 64 -5.81 -3.05 -12.08
C LEU A 64 -7.07 -3.87 -12.36
N HIS A 65 -7.24 -4.97 -11.64
CA HIS A 65 -8.33 -5.93 -11.87
C HIS A 65 -9.24 -6.02 -10.65
N ASP A 66 -10.39 -6.65 -10.82
CA ASP A 66 -11.34 -6.99 -9.75
C ASP A 66 -12.08 -5.78 -9.13
N PHE A 67 -12.57 -4.86 -9.98
CA PHE A 67 -13.26 -3.63 -9.57
C PHE A 67 -14.76 -3.59 -9.92
N GLY A 68 -15.34 -4.76 -10.23
CA GLY A 68 -16.73 -4.91 -10.67
C GLY A 68 -16.86 -5.24 -12.16
N PRO A 69 -18.10 -5.39 -12.67
CA PRO A 69 -18.36 -5.62 -14.08
C PRO A 69 -17.80 -4.48 -14.95
N PRO A 70 -17.29 -4.75 -16.16
CA PRO A 70 -16.77 -3.71 -17.06
C PRO A 70 -17.78 -2.60 -17.37
N ASP A 71 -19.06 -2.95 -17.44
CA ASP A 71 -20.16 -2.03 -17.78
C ASP A 71 -20.61 -1.16 -16.59
N ASN A 72 -20.26 -1.55 -15.36
CA ASN A 72 -20.57 -0.79 -14.15
C ASN A 72 -19.48 -1.02 -13.08
N PRO A 73 -18.27 -0.47 -13.27
CA PRO A 73 -17.19 -0.60 -12.32
C PRO A 73 -17.58 0.11 -11.02
N ARG A 74 -17.50 -0.58 -9.90
CA ARG A 74 -17.88 -0.03 -8.57
C ARG A 74 -16.75 0.79 -7.93
N HIS A 75 -15.59 0.79 -8.58
CA HIS A 75 -14.29 1.10 -8.01
C HIS A 75 -13.29 1.50 -9.09
N HIS A 76 -12.36 2.40 -8.77
CA HIS A 76 -11.32 2.81 -9.72
C HIS A 76 -10.06 1.94 -9.62
N PRO A 77 -9.55 1.43 -10.75
CA PRO A 77 -8.24 0.79 -10.78
C PRO A 77 -7.12 1.81 -10.56
N SER A 78 -5.93 1.31 -10.23
CA SER A 78 -4.72 2.12 -10.16
C SER A 78 -4.48 2.84 -11.49
N ARG A 79 -4.35 4.17 -11.43
CA ARG A 79 -4.02 4.98 -12.60
C ARG A 79 -2.54 5.28 -12.67
N LYS A 80 -2.00 5.31 -13.89
CA LYS A 80 -0.57 5.60 -14.12
C LYS A 80 -0.19 7.00 -13.66
N ASP A 81 -0.96 8.00 -14.05
CA ASP A 81 -0.72 9.40 -13.72
C ASP A 81 -0.76 9.66 -12.21
N PHE A 82 -1.80 9.17 -11.54
CA PHE A 82 -1.89 9.24 -10.08
C PHE A 82 -0.72 8.51 -9.41
N THR A 83 -0.41 7.28 -9.85
CA THR A 83 0.67 6.47 -9.27
C THR A 83 2.02 7.19 -9.37
N GLU A 84 2.33 7.79 -10.52
CA GLU A 84 3.59 8.51 -10.72
C GLU A 84 3.66 9.80 -9.90
N GLU A 85 2.61 10.63 -9.92
CA GLU A 85 2.61 11.93 -9.23
C GLU A 85 2.50 11.78 -7.71
N SER A 86 1.68 10.86 -7.20
CA SER A 86 1.61 10.55 -5.76
C SER A 86 2.94 10.04 -5.24
N THR A 87 3.64 9.20 -6.00
CA THR A 87 4.97 8.70 -5.62
C THR A 87 5.99 9.83 -5.53
N LYS A 88 6.00 10.76 -6.48
CA LYS A 88 6.88 11.95 -6.43
C LYS A 88 6.56 12.83 -5.23
N PHE A 89 5.28 13.12 -5.02
CA PHE A 89 4.80 13.93 -3.90
C PHE A 89 5.24 13.33 -2.56
N VAL A 90 4.88 12.06 -2.32
CA VAL A 90 5.22 11.36 -1.06
C VAL A 90 6.72 11.20 -0.90
N PHE A 91 7.47 10.95 -1.97
CA PHE A 91 8.94 10.92 -1.91
C PHE A 91 9.50 12.24 -1.36
N ASN A 92 9.04 13.38 -1.87
CA ASN A 92 9.54 14.68 -1.44
C ASN A 92 9.17 14.96 0.03
N GLU A 93 7.94 14.63 0.42
CA GLU A 93 7.45 14.73 1.79
C GLU A 93 8.30 13.95 2.80
N ILE A 94 8.58 12.67 2.51
CA ILE A 94 9.40 11.85 3.40
C ILE A 94 10.86 12.24 3.32
N LYS A 95 11.35 12.71 2.16
CA LYS A 95 12.76 13.09 2.00
C LYS A 95 13.13 14.29 2.87
N GLY A 96 12.26 15.28 2.96
CA GLY A 96 12.43 16.42 3.88
C GLY A 96 12.57 15.99 5.34
N LYS A 97 11.85 14.93 5.74
CA LYS A 97 11.91 14.37 7.11
C LYS A 97 13.12 13.47 7.35
N LEU A 98 13.55 12.73 6.33
CA LEU A 98 14.57 11.68 6.45
C LEU A 98 16.01 12.15 6.19
N LYS A 99 16.22 13.46 5.94
CA LYS A 99 17.53 14.10 5.70
C LYS A 99 18.40 13.28 4.73
N ASN A 100 19.42 12.58 5.24
CA ASN A 100 20.45 11.89 4.47
C ASN A 100 20.08 10.44 4.07
N LYS A 101 18.97 9.89 4.56
CA LYS A 101 18.62 8.50 4.23
C LYS A 101 18.25 8.38 2.74
N GLU A 102 18.88 7.44 2.05
CA GLU A 102 18.49 7.07 0.70
C GLU A 102 17.08 6.47 0.69
N ILE A 103 16.35 6.65 -0.42
CA ILE A 103 15.00 6.11 -0.59
C ILE A 103 14.99 5.20 -1.81
N SER A 104 14.52 3.97 -1.62
CA SER A 104 14.22 3.03 -2.70
C SER A 104 12.71 2.92 -2.90
N ILE A 105 12.27 2.88 -4.15
CA ILE A 105 10.88 2.67 -4.51
C ILE A 105 10.65 1.18 -4.75
N ILE A 106 9.65 0.61 -4.08
CA ILE A 106 9.24 -0.78 -4.28
C ILE A 106 7.84 -0.79 -4.90
N LEU A 107 7.72 -1.36 -6.09
CA LEU A 107 6.47 -1.40 -6.84
C LEU A 107 5.78 -2.73 -6.61
N LEU A 108 4.63 -2.70 -5.94
CA LEU A 108 3.84 -3.86 -5.57
C LEU A 108 2.60 -3.93 -6.48
N GLY A 109 2.28 -5.14 -6.94
CA GLY A 109 1.17 -5.35 -7.88
C GLY A 109 1.38 -6.57 -8.76
N THR A 110 0.27 -7.09 -9.27
CA THR A 110 0.21 -8.29 -10.12
C THR A 110 0.53 -7.97 -11.58
N ASP A 111 0.11 -6.82 -12.09
CA ASP A 111 0.39 -6.41 -13.48
C ASP A 111 1.81 -5.86 -13.63
N LYS A 112 2.75 -6.74 -13.96
CA LYS A 112 4.16 -6.38 -14.17
C LYS A 112 4.38 -5.48 -15.38
N LYS A 113 3.49 -5.51 -16.39
CA LYS A 113 3.59 -4.64 -17.58
C LYS A 113 3.28 -3.20 -17.18
N PHE A 114 2.21 -3.00 -16.42
CA PHE A 114 1.87 -1.70 -15.84
C PHE A 114 3.00 -1.16 -14.96
N LEU A 115 3.50 -1.97 -14.02
CA LEU A 115 4.60 -1.55 -13.14
C LEU A 115 5.87 -1.13 -13.90
N LYS A 116 6.26 -1.87 -14.94
CA LYS A 116 7.40 -1.53 -15.80
C LYS A 116 7.18 -0.25 -16.62
N ASN A 117 5.93 0.08 -16.92
CA ASN A 117 5.57 1.27 -17.69
C ASN A 117 5.53 2.56 -16.86
N LEU A 118 5.60 2.46 -15.53
CA LEU A 118 5.67 3.61 -14.62
C LEU A 118 7.02 4.33 -14.79
N LYS A 119 6.97 5.65 -15.00
CA LYS A 119 8.12 6.50 -15.30
C LYS A 119 8.48 7.40 -14.12
N PHE A 120 9.35 6.88 -13.27
CA PHE A 120 10.04 7.67 -12.26
C PHE A 120 11.28 8.34 -12.87
N LYS A 121 11.08 9.33 -13.76
CA LYS A 121 12.15 10.15 -14.37
C LYS A 121 13.02 10.87 -13.33
N LYS A 122 14.35 10.64 -13.31
CA LYS A 122 15.30 11.44 -12.51
C LYS A 122 15.07 12.95 -12.73
N ILE A 123 14.49 13.64 -11.74
CA ILE A 123 14.35 15.09 -11.78
C ILE A 123 15.67 15.67 -11.29
N LYS A 124 16.36 16.46 -12.11
CA LYS A 124 17.43 17.36 -11.65
C LYS A 124 16.77 18.47 -10.85
N ILE A 125 16.61 18.28 -9.54
CA ILE A 125 16.29 19.38 -8.65
C ILE A 125 17.63 20.08 -8.35
N LYS A 126 17.67 21.40 -8.59
CA LYS A 126 18.81 22.26 -8.29
C LYS A 126 19.30 21.91 -6.87
N PHE A 127 20.57 21.52 -6.76
CA PHE A 127 21.27 21.10 -5.54
C PHE A 127 21.04 19.64 -5.08
N ASN A 128 21.79 18.72 -5.70
CA ASN A 128 22.26 17.43 -5.17
C ASN A 128 21.24 16.44 -4.54
N PHE A 129 20.11 16.12 -5.21
CA PHE A 129 19.30 14.96 -4.80
C PHE A 129 19.13 13.86 -5.87
N LYS A 130 19.70 12.68 -5.58
CA LYS A 130 19.54 11.40 -6.31
C LYS A 130 18.14 10.83 -6.08
N TRP A 131 17.21 11.09 -7.00
CA TRP A 131 15.90 10.46 -7.05
C TRP A 131 15.92 9.17 -7.88
N PRO A 132 15.18 8.12 -7.47
CA PRO A 132 15.40 7.34 -6.24
C PRO A 132 16.74 6.56 -6.27
N LYS A 133 17.16 5.94 -5.14
CA LYS A 133 18.33 5.04 -5.12
C LYS A 133 18.16 3.89 -6.11
N ARG A 134 17.00 3.23 -6.02
CA ARG A 134 16.57 2.18 -6.96
C ARG A 134 15.05 2.12 -7.02
N VAL A 135 14.54 1.62 -8.15
CA VAL A 135 13.16 1.15 -8.30
C VAL A 135 13.24 -0.37 -8.40
N PHE A 136 12.46 -1.08 -7.58
CA PHE A 136 12.46 -2.53 -7.53
C PHE A 136 11.05 -3.08 -7.69
N ILE A 137 10.91 -4.12 -8.51
CA ILE A 137 9.66 -4.88 -8.68
C ILE A 137 9.95 -6.29 -8.16
N PRO A 138 9.28 -6.77 -7.09
CA PRO A 138 9.47 -8.12 -6.60
C PRO A 138 8.97 -9.14 -7.62
N LYS A 139 9.56 -10.35 -7.56
CA LYS A 139 9.11 -11.51 -8.34
C LYS A 139 7.68 -11.89 -7.98
N ASN A 140 7.03 -12.63 -8.87
CA ASN A 140 5.72 -13.20 -8.55
C ASN A 140 5.84 -14.19 -7.39
N MET A 141 4.95 -14.07 -6.42
CA MET A 141 4.87 -14.97 -5.27
C MET A 141 3.41 -15.15 -4.84
N PRO A 142 3.07 -16.25 -4.14
CA PRO A 142 1.74 -16.45 -3.58
C PRO A 142 1.29 -15.28 -2.69
N ARG A 143 -0.02 -15.01 -2.65
CA ARG A 143 -0.59 -13.83 -1.96
C ARG A 143 -0.15 -13.68 -0.50
N GLY A 144 -0.08 -14.77 0.25
CA GLY A 144 0.41 -14.73 1.64
C GLY A 144 1.90 -14.34 1.75
N GLN A 145 2.72 -14.75 0.78
CA GLN A 145 4.14 -14.36 0.72
C GLN A 145 4.28 -12.89 0.32
N ASP A 146 3.48 -12.42 -0.65
CA ASP A 146 3.50 -11.03 -1.12
C ASP A 146 3.05 -10.05 -0.03
N MET A 147 2.03 -10.43 0.74
CA MET A 147 1.57 -9.70 1.92
C MET A 147 2.67 -9.63 3.00
N TYR A 148 3.30 -10.77 3.34
CA TYR A 148 4.37 -10.79 4.34
C TYR A 148 5.59 -9.97 3.87
N PHE A 149 5.99 -10.12 2.60
CA PHE A 149 7.05 -9.33 1.99
C PHE A 149 6.77 -7.84 2.16
N SER A 150 5.58 -7.39 1.73
CA SER A 150 5.17 -5.98 1.79
C SER A 150 5.17 -5.44 3.23
N THR A 151 4.57 -6.17 4.18
CA THR A 151 4.50 -5.76 5.59
C THR A 151 5.87 -5.75 6.27
N LYS A 152 6.83 -6.54 5.78
CA LYS A 152 8.19 -6.61 6.33
C LYS A 152 9.11 -5.51 5.80
N ILE A 153 9.02 -5.18 4.51
CA ILE A 153 9.96 -4.28 3.85
C ILE A 153 9.52 -2.82 3.81
N CYS A 154 8.21 -2.54 3.76
CA CYS A 154 7.72 -1.19 3.54
C CYS A 154 7.87 -0.31 4.79
N ASN A 155 8.48 0.86 4.63
CA ASN A 155 8.50 1.91 5.65
C ASN A 155 7.43 2.98 5.37
N THR A 156 7.07 3.17 4.11
CA THR A 156 5.95 4.01 3.69
C THR A 156 5.19 3.27 2.61
N LEU A 157 3.86 3.34 2.64
CA LEU A 157 3.00 2.69 1.66
C LEU A 157 2.12 3.74 0.98
N ILE A 158 1.99 3.64 -0.34
CA ILE A 158 0.95 4.32 -1.12
C ILE A 158 0.03 3.24 -1.70
N ILE A 159 -1.25 3.31 -1.37
CA ILE A 159 -2.29 2.46 -1.95
C ILE A 159 -2.93 3.24 -3.09
N THR A 160 -2.66 2.87 -4.34
CA THR A 160 -3.14 3.63 -5.50
C THR A 160 -4.50 3.19 -6.02
N ALA A 161 -5.06 2.12 -5.46
CA ALA A 161 -6.43 1.67 -5.64
C ALA A 161 -7.02 1.40 -4.24
N SER A 162 -7.64 2.42 -3.64
CA SER A 162 -7.97 2.43 -2.21
C SER A 162 -8.94 1.36 -1.78
N VAL A 163 -9.84 0.98 -2.67
CA VAL A 163 -10.83 -0.08 -2.47
C VAL A 163 -10.25 -1.50 -2.59
N SER A 164 -8.95 -1.64 -2.87
CA SER A 164 -8.29 -2.95 -2.82
C SER A 164 -8.19 -3.45 -1.38
N THR A 165 -8.92 -4.54 -1.09
CA THR A 165 -8.86 -5.21 0.22
C THR A 165 -7.45 -5.66 0.54
N PHE A 166 -6.70 -6.12 -0.46
CA PHE A 166 -5.32 -6.54 -0.28
C PHE A 166 -4.40 -5.36 0.07
N GLY A 167 -4.53 -4.24 -0.63
CA GLY A 167 -3.78 -3.01 -0.32
C GLY A 167 -4.08 -2.50 1.09
N TRP A 168 -5.37 -2.51 1.46
CA TRP A 168 -5.82 -2.15 2.80
C TRP A 168 -5.20 -3.06 3.87
N TRP A 169 -5.20 -4.38 3.67
CA TRP A 169 -4.59 -5.32 4.63
C TRP A 169 -3.07 -5.17 4.73
N ILE A 170 -2.34 -4.84 3.66
CA ILE A 170 -0.92 -4.48 3.77
C ILE A 170 -0.78 -3.28 4.72
N GLY A 171 -1.54 -2.20 4.46
CA GLY A 171 -1.52 -0.99 5.28
C GLY A 171 -1.86 -1.26 6.74
N TYR A 172 -2.86 -2.09 6.99
CA TYR A 172 -3.34 -2.40 8.33
C TYR A 172 -2.35 -3.24 9.13
N LEU A 173 -1.69 -4.20 8.49
CA LEU A 173 -0.71 -5.09 9.12
C LEU A 173 0.68 -4.45 9.28
N LEU A 174 0.96 -3.33 8.58
CA LEU A 174 2.19 -2.55 8.81
C LEU A 174 2.27 -2.07 10.26
N ASN A 175 3.50 -1.80 10.73
CA ASN A 175 3.72 -1.28 12.07
C ASN A 175 3.35 0.21 12.13
N ASP A 176 2.26 0.53 12.82
CA ASP A 176 1.67 1.87 12.87
C ASP A 176 2.58 2.92 13.49
N ILE A 177 3.55 2.51 14.33
CA ILE A 177 4.49 3.42 14.99
C ILE A 177 5.58 3.89 14.00
N LYS A 178 5.90 3.06 13.00
CA LYS A 178 7.06 3.27 12.12
C LYS A 178 6.68 3.56 10.67
N SER A 179 5.43 3.32 10.30
CA SER A 179 4.98 3.38 8.91
C SER A 179 3.97 4.50 8.67
N GLN A 180 4.17 5.21 7.57
CA GLN A 180 3.18 6.16 7.03
C GLN A 180 2.45 5.51 5.87
N ILE A 181 1.12 5.55 5.91
CA ILE A 181 0.26 5.00 4.85
C ILE A 181 -0.46 6.15 4.18
N TYR A 182 -0.37 6.20 2.85
CA TYR A 182 -1.08 7.11 1.98
C TYR A 182 -2.04 6.29 1.10
N PHE A 183 -3.19 6.84 0.75
CA PHE A 183 -4.14 6.18 -0.15
C PHE A 183 -4.83 7.18 -1.06
N TYR A 184 -5.32 6.69 -2.20
CA TYR A 184 -6.02 7.53 -3.18
C TYR A 184 -7.46 7.82 -2.72
N ASP A 185 -7.74 9.06 -2.33
CA ASP A 185 -9.08 9.48 -1.93
C ASP A 185 -9.95 9.79 -3.16
N ASP A 186 -10.26 8.71 -3.89
CA ASP A 186 -11.11 8.71 -5.09
C ASP A 186 -11.97 7.45 -5.04
N PHE A 187 -13.18 7.64 -4.54
CA PHE A 187 -14.21 6.61 -4.43
C PHE A 187 -15.29 6.92 -5.45
N ASP A 188 -15.76 5.89 -6.15
CA ASP A 188 -16.94 6.00 -7.00
C ASP A 188 -18.15 6.44 -6.16
N LYS A 189 -19.13 7.14 -6.76
CA LYS A 189 -20.35 7.57 -6.04
C LYS A 189 -21.11 6.37 -5.46
N ASP A 190 -21.09 5.25 -6.15
CA ASP A 190 -21.75 4.01 -5.75
C ASP A 190 -20.81 3.07 -4.97
N SER A 191 -19.64 3.57 -4.57
CA SER A 191 -18.69 2.78 -3.81
C SER A 191 -19.22 2.49 -2.40
N ILE A 192 -19.18 1.21 -2.03
CA ILE A 192 -19.49 0.77 -0.67
C ILE A 192 -18.40 1.17 0.35
N PHE A 193 -17.24 1.64 -0.14
CA PHE A 193 -16.13 2.12 0.69
C PHE A 193 -16.16 3.64 0.77
N GLN A 194 -15.90 4.15 1.96
CA GLN A 194 -15.85 5.57 2.27
C GLN A 194 -14.57 5.90 3.04
N LEU A 195 -14.23 7.18 3.11
CA LEU A 195 -13.06 7.67 3.84
C LEU A 195 -13.00 7.15 5.30
N LYS A 196 -14.16 7.02 5.96
CA LYS A 196 -14.29 6.54 7.36
C LYS A 196 -13.86 5.09 7.57
N ASP A 197 -13.78 4.30 6.49
CA ASP A 197 -13.38 2.89 6.54
C ASP A 197 -11.85 2.73 6.66
N PHE A 198 -11.11 3.82 6.51
CA PHE A 198 -9.66 3.86 6.64
C PHE A 198 -9.25 4.36 8.03
N PRO A 199 -8.17 3.82 8.62
CA PRO A 199 -7.61 4.35 9.86
C PRO A 199 -7.32 5.85 9.77
N SER A 200 -7.75 6.61 10.78
CA SER A 200 -7.63 8.08 10.78
C SER A 200 -6.18 8.59 10.72
N GLN A 201 -5.21 7.76 11.09
CA GLN A 201 -3.79 8.08 10.96
C GLN A 201 -3.23 7.85 9.54
N TRP A 202 -4.01 7.27 8.63
CA TRP A 202 -3.64 7.16 7.21
C TRP A 202 -3.96 8.46 6.50
N ILE A 203 -3.15 8.79 5.49
CA ILE A 203 -3.17 10.11 4.85
C ILE A 203 -3.87 9.98 3.48
N PRO A 204 -5.10 10.53 3.33
CA PRO A 204 -5.76 10.58 2.03
C PRO A 204 -4.98 11.48 1.05
N LEU A 205 -4.92 11.09 -0.21
CA LEU A 205 -4.36 11.87 -1.31
C LEU A 205 -5.44 12.12 -2.35
N LYS A 206 -5.71 13.39 -2.64
CA LYS A 206 -6.58 13.79 -3.76
C LYS A 206 -5.73 14.16 -4.97
N PHE A 207 -6.28 13.91 -6.16
CA PHE A 207 -5.59 14.13 -7.42
C PHE A 207 -6.41 14.98 -8.37
N ASN A 208 -5.82 16.08 -8.84
CA ASN A 208 -6.44 16.92 -9.85
C ASN A 208 -6.09 16.39 -11.24
N LEU A 209 -7.09 15.87 -11.97
CA LEU A 209 -6.90 15.28 -13.29
C LEU A 209 -6.35 16.26 -14.34
N LYS A 210 -6.66 17.56 -14.21
CA LYS A 210 -6.23 18.59 -15.17
C LYS A 210 -4.80 19.05 -14.88
N THR A 211 -4.51 19.39 -13.63
CA THR A 211 -3.20 19.96 -13.24
C THR A 211 -2.17 18.90 -12.86
N LYS A 212 -2.60 17.64 -12.68
CA LYS A 212 -1.80 16.52 -12.17
C LYS A 212 -1.22 16.78 -10.77
N GLN A 213 -1.80 17.70 -10.01
CA GLN A 213 -1.37 18.01 -8.66
C GLN A 213 -1.93 17.01 -7.65
N ILE A 214 -1.11 16.70 -6.65
CA ILE A 214 -1.48 15.89 -5.49
C ILE A 214 -1.61 16.82 -4.29
N ILE A 215 -2.72 16.68 -3.57
CA ILE A 215 -2.93 17.35 -2.28
C ILE A 215 -3.30 16.31 -1.23
N LYS A 216 -2.98 16.58 0.04
CA LYS A 216 -3.49 15.76 1.14
C LYS A 216 -4.97 16.06 1.35
N GLY A 217 -5.79 15.03 1.53
CA GLY A 217 -7.14 15.20 2.03
C GLY A 217 -7.11 15.59 3.52
N HIS A 218 -8.22 16.19 3.96
CA HIS A 218 -8.51 16.49 5.37
C HIS A 218 -9.60 15.53 5.85
#